data_AF-A0A9D8J4J0-F1
#
_entry.id   AF-A0A9D8J4J0-F1
#
_cell.length_a   1.000
_cell.length_b   1.000
_cell.length_c   1.000
_cell.angle_alpha   90.00
_cell.angle_beta   90.00
_cell.angle_gamma   90.00
#
_symmetry.space_group_name_H-M   'P 1'
#
loop_
_entity.id
_entity.type
_entity.pdbx_description
1 polymer ?
#
loop_
_entity_poly.entity_id
_entity_poly.type
_entity_poly.pdbx_seq_one_letter_code
_entity_poly.pdbx_strand_id
1 'polypeptide(L)' 'TGGMCRVRLDGETEWKTYTAGESFSVAANSRFDIEALDVVDYVCHFG' A
#
# COMPACT_ATOMS: atom_id res chain seq x y z
N THR A 1 9.79 -4.58 6.99
CA THR A 1 8.36 -4.77 6.67
C THR A 1 8.21 -6.10 5.96
N GLY A 2 7.14 -6.85 6.23
CA GLY A 2 6.94 -8.23 5.75
C GLY A 2 5.45 -8.53 5.51
N GLY A 3 5.17 -9.58 4.74
CA GLY A 3 3.80 -9.95 4.33
C GLY A 3 3.50 -9.61 2.87
N MET A 4 2.26 -9.87 2.45
CA MET A 4 1.75 -9.58 1.11
C MET A 4 0.42 -8.82 1.20
N CYS A 5 0.32 -7.71 0.47
CA CYS A 5 -0.91 -6.93 0.38
C CYS A 5 -1.18 -6.47 -1.05
N ARG A 6 -2.40 -6.00 -1.29
CA ARG A 6 -2.74 -5.25 -2.49
C ARG A 6 -3.16 -3.83 -2.11
N VAL A 7 -2.70 -2.86 -2.87
CA VAL A 7 -3.04 -1.45 -2.68
C VAL A 7 -3.68 -0.91 -3.94
N ARG A 8 -4.69 -0.05 -3.77
CA ARG A 8 -5.28 0.76 -4.82
C ARG A 8 -5.24 2.22 -4.41
N LEU A 9 -4.59 3.04 -5.23
CA LEU A 9 -4.46 4.47 -4.97
C LEU A 9 -5.71 5.23 -5.44
N ASP A 10 -5.96 6.41 -4.86
CA ASP A 10 -7.08 7.25 -5.30
C ASP A 10 -6.99 7.57 -6.79
N GLY A 11 -8.11 7.40 -7.49
CA GLY A 11 -8.19 7.55 -8.94
C GLY A 11 -7.72 6.33 -9.75
N GLU A 12 -7.07 5.34 -9.14
CA GLU A 12 -6.76 4.07 -9.80
C GLU A 12 -7.94 3.09 -9.67
N THR A 13 -8.18 2.32 -10.73
CA THR A 13 -9.18 1.23 -10.73
C THR A 13 -8.54 -0.12 -10.40
N GLU A 14 -7.26 -0.26 -10.69
CA GLU A 14 -6.52 -1.52 -10.56
C GLU A 14 -5.85 -1.66 -9.20
N TRP A 15 -5.78 -2.91 -8.72
CA TRP A 15 -5.04 -3.27 -7.52
C TRP A 15 -3.60 -3.64 -7.89
N LYS A 16 -2.65 -3.15 -7.11
CA LYS A 16 -1.22 -3.49 -7.25
C LYS A 16 -0.76 -4.31 -6.04
N THR A 17 -0.11 -5.43 -6.30
CA THR A 17 0.44 -6.31 -5.25
C THR A 17 1.77 -5.77 -4.77
N TYR A 18 1.97 -5.77 -3.46
CA TYR A 18 3.22 -5.41 -2.80
C TYR A 18 3.66 -6.52 -1.86
N THR A 19 4.98 -6.74 -1.83
CA THR A 19 5.64 -7.75 -1.00
C THR A 19 6.70 -7.10 -0.10
N ALA A 20 7.34 -7.91 0.75
CA ALA A 20 8.33 -7.45 1.71
C ALA A 20 9.45 -6.64 1.03
N GLY A 21 9.67 -5.41 1.52
CA GLY A 21 10.72 -4.51 1.02
C GLY A 21 10.26 -3.52 -0.07
N GLU A 22 9.05 -3.69 -0.62
CA GLU A 22 8.50 -2.75 -1.59
C GLU A 22 7.81 -1.55 -0.92
N SER A 23 7.62 -0.47 -1.66
CA SER A 23 6.98 0.75 -1.18
C SER A 23 6.18 1.45 -2.27
N PHE A 24 5.23 2.29 -1.87
CA PHE A 24 4.45 3.16 -2.74
C PHE A 24 4.27 4.53 -2.08
N SER A 25 3.99 5.55 -2.89
CA SER A 25 3.75 6.92 -2.41
C SER A 25 2.28 7.27 -2.49
N VAL A 26 1.80 8.02 -1.50
CA VAL A 26 0.43 8.55 -1.46
C VAL A 26 0.51 10.07 -1.56
N ALA A 27 -0.22 10.64 -2.52
CA ALA A 27 -0.23 12.09 -2.71
C ALA A 27 -0.94 12.81 -1.54
N ALA A 28 -0.58 14.09 -1.31
CA ALA A 28 -1.26 14.92 -0.32
C ALA A 28 -2.75 15.08 -0.65
N ASN A 29 -3.60 15.13 0.37
CA ASN A 29 -5.06 15.20 0.25
C ASN A 29 -5.68 14.04 -0.55
N SER A 30 -5.03 12.88 -0.53
CA SER A 30 -5.49 11.67 -1.22
C SER A 30 -5.73 10.53 -0.22
N ARG A 31 -6.10 9.36 -0.73
CA ARG A 31 -6.32 8.14 0.05
C ARG A 31 -5.82 6.92 -0.72
N PHE A 32 -5.75 5.80 -0.03
CA PHE A 32 -5.50 4.50 -0.64
C PHE A 32 -6.37 3.46 0.06
N ASP A 33 -6.77 2.44 -0.69
CA ASP A 33 -7.33 1.23 -0.14
C ASP A 33 -6.21 0.19 0.00
N ILE A 34 -6.24 -0.59 1.08
CA ILE A 34 -5.31 -1.69 1.29
C ILE A 34 -6.08 -2.95 1.67
N GLU A 35 -5.72 -4.05 1.03
CA GLU A 35 -6.21 -5.40 1.34
C GLU A 35 -5.02 -6.26 1.76
N ALA A 36 -5.05 -6.75 3.00
CA ALA A 36 -4.04 -7.67 3.51
C ALA A 36 -4.37 -9.10 3.03
N LEU A 37 -3.45 -9.71 2.28
CA LEU A 37 -3.58 -11.10 1.82
C LEU A 37 -2.91 -12.09 2.80
N ASP A 38 -2.05 -11.58 3.68
CA ASP A 38 -1.43 -12.26 4.82
C ASP A 38 -1.28 -11.25 5.98
N VAL A 39 -0.66 -11.63 7.09
CA VAL A 39 -0.22 -10.70 8.13
C VAL A 39 0.80 -9.73 7.52
N VAL A 40 0.50 -8.42 7.60
CA VAL A 40 1.30 -7.36 6.97
C VAL A 40 1.83 -6.41 8.03
N ASP A 41 3.15 -6.27 8.06
CA ASP A 41 3.88 -5.29 8.86
C ASP A 41 4.42 -4.20 7.94
N TYR A 42 3.89 -2.98 8.02
CA TYR A 42 4.31 -1.83 7.21
C TYR A 42 4.73 -0.62 8.06
N VAL A 43 5.48 0.31 7.46
CA VAL A 43 5.89 1.58 8.08
C VAL A 43 5.40 2.73 7.23
N CYS A 44 4.73 3.70 7.85
CA CYS A 44 4.33 4.94 7.20
C CYS A 44 5.38 6.03 7.48
N HIS A 45 5.93 6.62 6.41
CA HIS A 45 6.82 7.77 6.51
C HIS A 45 6.03 9.03 6.17
N PHE A 46 5.96 9.96 7.12
CA PHE A 46 5.40 11.29 6.89
C PHE A 46 6.51 12.21 6.38
N GLY A 47 6.24 12.92 5.28
CA GLY A 47 7.14 13.87 4.64
C GLY A 47 6.39 15.10 4.14
#